data_AF-A0A382ACW0-F1
#
_entry.id   AF-A0A382ACW0-F1
#
_cell.length_a   1.000
_cell.length_b   1.000
_cell.length_c   1.000
_cell.angle_alpha   90.00
_cell.angle_beta   90.00
_cell.angle_gamma   90.00
#
_symmetry.space_group_name_H-M   'P 1'
#
loop_
_entity.id
_entity.type
_entity.pdbx_description
1 polymer ?
#
loop_
_entity_poly.entity_id
_entity_poly.type
_entity_poly.pdbx_seq_one_letter_code
_entity_poly.pdbx_strand_id
1 'polypeptide(L)'
;MNVIILAAGSGIRLGEHTQDIPKTLVDINGKSILERQISLLRKHKVKEIFVVTGYKKETYVLKDVEYFFNPKYSETEQLTSMM
;
A
#
# COMPACT_ATOMS: atom_id res chain seq x y z
N MET A 1 -4.86 -4.17 -18.44
CA MET A 1 -5.06 -4.88 -17.15
C MET A 1 -4.85 -3.87 -16.05
N ASN A 2 -5.77 -3.84 -15.11
CA ASN A 2 -5.77 -2.90 -13.98
C ASN A 2 -5.43 -3.70 -12.72
N VAL A 3 -4.66 -3.10 -11.82
CA VAL A 3 -4.26 -3.75 -10.56
C VAL A 3 -4.64 -2.86 -9.39
N ILE A 4 -5.22 -3.47 -8.36
CA ILE A 4 -5.51 -2.82 -7.09
C ILE A 4 -4.63 -3.46 -6.01
N ILE A 5 -3.91 -2.65 -5.25
CA ILE A 5 -3.11 -3.07 -4.11
C ILE A 5 -3.80 -2.56 -2.83
N LEU A 6 -4.23 -3.49 -1.96
CA LEU A 6 -4.85 -3.15 -0.69
C LEU A 6 -3.76 -2.90 0.38
N ALA A 7 -3.53 -1.63 0.67
CA ALA A 7 -2.47 -1.13 1.56
C ALA A 7 -3.01 -0.30 2.75
N ALA A 8 -4.31 -0.40 3.06
CA ALA A 8 -4.94 0.45 4.07
C ALA A 8 -4.67 0.03 5.52
N GLY A 9 -4.35 -1.25 5.75
CA GLY A 9 -4.22 -1.82 7.10
C GLY A 9 -2.95 -1.38 7.85
N SER A 10 -3.07 -1.26 9.18
CA SER A 10 -2.01 -0.79 10.08
C SER A 10 -0.84 -1.77 10.28
N GLY A 11 -1.05 -3.07 10.08
CA GLY A 11 0.04 -4.06 10.14
C GLY A 11 0.60 -4.36 11.54
N ILE A 12 -0.18 -4.09 12.60
CA ILE A 12 0.20 -4.14 14.03
C ILE A 12 1.01 -5.38 14.44
N ARG A 13 0.81 -6.54 13.79
CA ARG A 13 1.56 -7.77 14.09
C ARG A 13 3.08 -7.66 13.84
N LEU A 14 3.52 -6.66 13.07
CA LEU A 14 4.95 -6.35 12.86
C LEU A 14 5.54 -5.44 13.95
N GLY A 15 4.74 -5.02 14.95
CA GLY A 15 5.21 -4.29 16.11
C GLY A 15 5.86 -2.96 15.76
N GLU A 16 7.05 -2.72 16.31
CA GLU A 16 7.82 -1.47 16.16
C GLU A 16 8.09 -1.08 14.70
N HIS A 17 8.23 -2.06 13.80
CA HIS A 17 8.49 -1.80 12.39
C HIS A 17 7.35 -1.09 11.66
N THR A 18 6.15 -1.07 12.25
CA THR A 18 4.93 -0.47 11.66
C THR A 18 4.30 0.61 12.53
N GLN A 19 4.98 1.07 13.59
CA GLN A 19 4.44 2.12 14.47
C GLN A 19 4.35 3.48 13.78
N ASP A 20 5.30 3.77 12.88
CA ASP A 20 5.36 5.06 12.20
C ASP A 20 5.20 4.99 10.69
N ILE A 21 5.21 3.77 10.14
CA ILE A 21 5.09 3.53 8.70
C ILE A 21 4.08 2.41 8.43
N PRO A 22 3.35 2.45 7.31
CA PRO A 22 2.55 1.33 6.85
C PRO A 22 3.42 0.10 6.59
N LYS A 23 2.90 -1.10 6.88
CA LYS A 23 3.60 -2.38 6.60
C LYS A 23 4.13 -2.50 5.17
N THR A 24 3.43 -1.88 4.21
CA THR A 24 3.75 -1.92 2.79
C THR A 24 4.98 -1.07 2.44
N LEU A 25 5.32 -0.09 3.28
CA LEU A 25 6.47 0.79 3.13
C LEU A 25 7.69 0.35 3.96
N VAL A 26 7.58 -0.74 4.72
CA VAL A 26 8.73 -1.35 5.41
C VAL A 26 9.82 -1.69 4.39
N ASP A 27 11.03 -1.18 4.62
CA ASP A 27 12.21 -1.45 3.80
C ASP A 27 12.68 -2.88 4.02
N ILE A 28 12.85 -3.62 2.91
CA ILE A 28 13.53 -4.91 2.90
C ILE A 28 14.63 -4.88 1.85
N ASN A 29 15.88 -4.77 2.33
CA ASN A 29 17.11 -4.71 1.53
C ASN A 29 17.14 -3.53 0.54
N GLY A 30 16.88 -2.32 1.04
CA GLY A 30 16.97 -1.05 0.33
C GLY A 30 15.77 -0.74 -0.57
N LYS A 31 14.65 -1.42 -0.37
CA LYS A 31 13.42 -1.21 -1.15
C LYS A 31 12.20 -1.67 -0.35
N SER A 32 11.15 -0.84 -0.34
CA SER A 32 9.90 -1.23 0.32
C SER A 32 9.18 -2.36 -0.41
N ILE A 33 8.29 -3.05 0.31
CA ILE A 33 7.43 -4.10 -0.24
C ILE A 33 6.59 -3.54 -1.40
N LEU A 34 5.98 -2.36 -1.22
CA LEU A 34 5.14 -1.72 -2.23
C LEU A 34 5.92 -1.30 -3.47
N GLU A 35 7.09 -0.66 -3.31
CA GLU A 35 7.97 -0.30 -4.43
C GLU A 35 8.39 -1.54 -5.23
N ARG A 36 8.67 -2.64 -4.55
CA ARG A 36 9.04 -3.91 -5.19
C ARG A 36 7.88 -4.44 -6.04
N GLN A 37 6.65 -4.42 -5.51
CA GLN A 37 5.45 -4.84 -6.24
C GLN A 37 5.21 -3.95 -7.47
N ILE A 38 5.21 -2.63 -7.30
CA ILE A 38 4.98 -1.67 -8.41
C ILE A 38 6.05 -1.86 -9.49
N SER A 39 7.33 -1.96 -9.10
CA SER A 39 8.43 -2.16 -10.04
C SER A 39 8.28 -3.45 -10.86
N LEU A 40 7.85 -4.55 -10.23
CA LEU A 40 7.59 -5.82 -10.92
C LEU A 40 6.39 -5.72 -11.86
N LEU A 41 5.30 -5.09 -11.43
CA LEU A 41 4.11 -4.88 -12.28
C LEU A 41 4.44 -4.02 -13.51
N ARG A 42 5.24 -2.96 -13.32
CA ARG A 42 5.73 -2.09 -14.40
C ARG A 42 6.63 -2.85 -15.38
N LYS A 43 7.53 -3.71 -14.88
CA LYS A 43 8.35 -4.61 -15.72
C LYS A 43 7.48 -5.50 -16.63
N HIS A 44 6.28 -5.86 -16.19
CA HIS A 44 5.30 -6.62 -16.96
C HIS A 44 4.28 -5.74 -17.71
N LYS A 45 4.60 -4.46 -17.92
CA LYS A 45 3.80 -3.52 -18.73
C LYS A 45 2.38 -3.27 -18.19
N VAL A 46 2.12 -3.52 -16.91
CA VAL A 46 0.92 -2.99 -16.25
C VAL A 46 1.05 -1.47 -16.23
N LYS A 47 -0.03 -0.74 -16.55
CA LYS A 47 -0.09 0.73 -16.58
C LYS A 47 -0.96 1.27 -15.46
N GLU A 48 -2.18 0.76 -15.35
CA GLU A 48 -3.12 1.17 -14.29
C GLU A 48 -2.84 0.41 -13.00
N ILE A 49 -2.27 1.09 -12.00
CA ILE A 49 -2.04 0.57 -10.65
C ILE A 49 -2.65 1.54 -9.66
N PHE A 50 -3.59 1.02 -8.86
CA PHE A 50 -4.29 1.74 -7.82
C PHE A 50 -3.87 1.19 -6.47
N VAL A 51 -3.60 2.06 -5.50
CA VAL A 51 -3.19 1.68 -4.15
C VAL A 51 -4.21 2.24 -3.17
N VAL A 52 -4.93 1.34 -2.48
CA VAL A 52 -5.87 1.74 -1.42
C VAL A 52 -5.09 1.91 -0.13
N THR A 53 -5.06 3.13 0.39
CA THR A 53 -4.34 3.58 1.58
C THR A 53 -5.29 3.80 2.75
N GLY A 54 -4.73 3.94 3.95
CA GLY A 54 -5.48 4.07 5.19
C GLY A 54 -4.56 4.58 6.28
N TYR A 55 -4.02 3.65 7.06
CA TYR A 55 -3.01 3.95 8.08
C TYR A 55 -1.83 4.76 7.52
N LYS A 56 -1.48 5.87 8.17
CA LYS A 56 -0.35 6.77 7.83
C LYS A 56 -0.31 7.13 6.34
N LYS A 57 -1.46 7.44 5.73
CA LYS A 57 -1.61 7.64 4.27
C LYS A 57 -0.63 8.66 3.66
N GLU A 58 -0.23 9.65 4.44
CA GLU A 58 0.69 10.72 4.07
C GLU A 58 2.11 10.23 3.76
N THR A 59 2.47 9.03 4.22
CA THR A 59 3.78 8.43 3.95
C THR A 59 3.90 7.83 2.54
N TYR A 60 2.79 7.63 1.84
CA TYR A 60 2.78 7.11 0.47
C TYR A 60 3.12 8.22 -0.54
N VAL A 61 4.34 8.17 -1.06
CA VAL A 61 4.88 9.18 -1.99
C VAL A 61 5.37 8.59 -3.32
N LEU A 62 5.00 7.33 -3.60
CA LEU A 62 5.46 6.65 -4.82
C LEU A 62 4.78 7.27 -6.04
N LYS A 63 5.58 7.44 -7.09
CA LYS A 63 5.13 8.03 -8.35
C LYS A 63 4.46 6.97 -9.23
N ASP A 64 3.76 7.47 -10.25
CA ASP A 64 3.14 6.66 -11.29
C ASP A 64 2.16 5.62 -10.75
N VAL A 65 1.47 5.89 -9.64
CA VAL A 65 0.32 5.12 -9.15
C VAL A 65 -0.76 6.07 -8.69
N GLU A 66 -2.01 5.61 -8.68
CA GLU A 66 -3.11 6.40 -8.13
C GLU A 66 -3.49 5.87 -6.75
N TYR A 67 -3.74 6.81 -5.82
CA TYR A 67 -4.04 6.49 -4.43
C TYR A 67 -5.51 6.72 -4.12
N PHE A 68 -6.15 5.73 -3.51
CA PHE A 68 -7.47 5.87 -2.90
C PHE A 68 -7.35 5.80 -1.39
N PHE A 69 -8.04 6.64 -0.65
CA PHE A 69 -8.02 6.61 0.81
C PHE A 69 -9.27 5.93 1.33
N ASN A 70 -9.11 4.86 2.12
CA ASN A 70 -10.19 4.28 2.92
C ASN A 70 -10.23 5.00 4.29
N PRO A 71 -11.19 5.90 4.54
CA PRO A 71 -11.30 6.61 5.81
C PRO A 71 -11.69 5.70 6.98
N LYS A 72 -12.24 4.51 6.71
CA LYS A 72 -12.70 3.55 7.73
C LYS A 72 -11.71 2.40 7.95
N TYR A 73 -10.45 2.55 7.53
CA TYR A 73 -9.45 1.48 7.57
C TYR A 73 -9.22 0.89 8.98
N SER A 74 -9.50 1.65 10.05
CA SER A 74 -9.36 1.22 11.45
C SER A 74 -10.58 0.46 11.98
N GLU A 75 -11.72 0.55 11.29
CA GLU A 75 -13.01 -0.02 11.70
C GLU A 75 -13.46 -1.17 10.80
N THR A 76 -12.71 -1.42 9.72
CA THR A 76 -13.13 -2.32 8.64
C THR A 76 -12.01 -3.25 8.21
N GLU A 77 -12.40 -4.39 7.65
CA GLU A 77 -11.48 -5.35 7.07
C GLU A 77 -11.21 -5.05 5.58
N GLN A 78 -10.46 -5.93 4.91
CA GLN A 78 -9.92 -5.65 3.57
C GLN A 78 -11.02 -5.54 2.51
N LEU A 79 -12.16 -6.22 2.68
CA LEU A 79 -13.27 -6.17 1.72
C LEU A 79 -13.83 -4.74 1.57
N THR A 80 -13.94 -3.98 2.66
CA THR A 80 -14.41 -2.59 2.58
C THR A 80 -13.45 -1.68 1.83
N SER A 81 -12.18 -2.06 1.72
CA SER A 81 -11.23 -1.32 0.88
C SER A 81 -11.46 -1.54 -0.62
N MET A 82 -12.37 -2.45 -1.01
CA MET A 82 -12.77 -2.70 -2.40
C MET A 82 -14.16 -2.17 -2.77
N MET A 83 -14.93 -1.68 -1.79
CA MET A 83 -16.27 -1.12 -1.98
C MET A 83 -16.22 0.39 -2.05
#